data_AF-A0A316NXU7-F1
#
_entry.id   AF-A0A316NXU7-F1
#
_cell.length_a   1.000
_cell.length_b   1.000
_cell.length_c   1.000
_cell.angle_alpha   90.00
_cell.angle_beta   90.00
_cell.angle_gamma   90.00
#
_symmetry.space_group_name_H-M   'P 1'
#
loop_
_entity.id
_entity.type
_entity.pdbx_description
1 polymer ?
#
loop_
_entity_poly.entity_id
_entity_poly.type
_entity_poly.pdbx_seq_one_letter_code
_entity_poly.pdbx_strand_id
1 'polypeptide(L)' 'MMGQIASFMENLRLSYTEVFEIIPYRNLLIMQKDKLHIVYGDKVKKISGKEMAARRSKKNSN' A
#
# COMPACT_ATOMS: atom_id res chain seq x y z
N MET A 1 5.93 18.66 14.18
CA MET A 1 5.36 19.13 12.90
C MET A 1 6.26 18.77 11.72
N MET A 2 7.55 19.14 11.66
CA MET A 2 8.42 18.73 10.53
C MET A 2 8.61 17.20 10.37
N GLY A 3 8.78 16.46 11.49
CA GLY A 3 9.04 15.02 11.42
C GLY A 3 7.90 14.20 10.78
N GLN A 4 6.66 14.65 10.90
CA GLN A 4 5.53 13.94 10.28
C GLN A 4 5.42 14.22 8.78
N ILE A 5 5.77 15.43 8.33
CA ILE A 5 5.83 15.75 6.90
C ILE A 5 7.01 15.02 6.24
N ALA A 6 8.17 14.94 6.92
CA ALA A 6 9.30 14.15 6.45
C ALA A 6 8.95 12.66 6.30
N SER A 7 8.17 12.11 7.23
CA SER A 7 7.65 10.74 7.14
C SER A 7 6.73 10.54 5.92
N PHE A 8 5.99 11.55 5.47
CA PHE A 8 5.20 11.46 4.24
C PHE A 8 6.06 11.46 2.98
N MET A 9 7.13 12.25 2.95
CA MET A 9 8.08 12.22 1.84
C MET A 9 8.67 10.81 1.65
N GLU A 10 9.01 10.13 2.74
CA GLU A 10 9.54 8.78 2.71
C GLU A 10 8.48 7.71 2.35
N ASN A 11 7.32 7.73 3.01
CA ASN A 11 6.28 6.71 2.84
C ASN A 11 5.55 6.80 1.49
N LEU A 12 5.31 8.02 1.00
CA LEU A 12 4.59 8.28 -0.26
C LEU A 12 5.54 8.58 -1.42
N ARG A 13 6.86 8.56 -1.20
CA ARG A 13 7.90 8.90 -2.17
C ARG A 13 7.69 10.27 -2.83
N LEU A 14 7.26 11.24 -2.04
CA LEU A 14 7.05 12.60 -2.50
C LEU A 14 8.38 13.35 -2.50
N SER A 15 8.62 14.12 -3.57
CA SER A 15 9.75 15.01 -3.67
C SER A 15 9.56 16.27 -2.80
N TYR A 16 10.67 16.96 -2.50
CA TYR A 16 10.62 18.20 -1.72
C TYR A 16 9.78 19.27 -2.43
N THR A 17 9.93 19.40 -3.74
CA THR A 17 9.15 20.32 -4.58
C THR A 17 7.66 20.02 -4.49
N GLU A 18 7.26 18.75 -4.54
CA GLU A 18 5.86 18.38 -4.40
C GLU A 18 5.29 18.76 -3.04
N VAL A 19 6.03 18.52 -1.96
CA VAL A 19 5.56 18.82 -0.60
C VAL A 19 5.56 20.31 -0.29
N PHE A 20 6.50 21.07 -0.82
CA PHE A 20 6.66 22.50 -0.50
C PHE A 20 5.88 23.42 -1.44
N GLU A 21 5.85 23.11 -2.74
CA GLU A 21 5.35 24.02 -3.78
C GLU A 21 4.04 23.56 -4.41
N ILE A 22 3.77 22.25 -4.48
CA ILE A 22 2.63 21.70 -5.23
C ILE A 22 1.47 21.33 -4.30
N ILE A 23 1.75 20.61 -3.21
CA ILE A 23 0.73 20.12 -2.30
C ILE A 23 0.40 21.20 -1.26
N PRO A 24 -0.87 21.64 -1.16
CA PRO A 24 -1.26 22.61 -0.15
C PRO A 24 -1.00 22.10 1.27
N TYR A 25 -0.46 22.97 2.13
CA TYR A 25 -0.14 22.64 3.52
C TYR A 25 -1.32 22.05 4.31
N ARG A 26 -2.55 22.49 4.00
CA ARG A 26 -3.78 21.97 4.62
C ARG A 26 -3.96 20.47 4.38
N ASN A 27 -3.60 19.98 3.19
CA ASN A 27 -3.71 18.56 2.86
C ASN A 27 -2.68 17.75 3.63
N LEU A 28 -1.44 18.27 3.76
CA LEU A 28 -0.41 17.66 4.60
C LEU A 28 -0.83 17.55 6.07
N LEU A 29 -1.51 18.57 6.61
CA LEU A 29 -2.07 18.54 7.97
C LEU A 29 -3.20 17.53 8.16
N ILE A 30 -4.04 17.33 7.14
CA ILE A 30 -5.09 16.30 7.18
C ILE A 30 -4.46 14.91 7.10
N MET A 31 -3.50 14.71 6.19
CA MET A 31 -2.71 13.48 6.10
C MET A 31 -1.98 13.19 7.43
N GLN A 32 -1.46 14.21 8.12
CA GLN A 32 -0.85 14.09 9.46
C GLN A 32 -1.78 13.48 10.50
N LYS A 33 -3.08 13.78 10.42
CA LYS A 33 -4.10 13.26 11.34
C LYS A 33 -4.63 11.90 10.92
N ASP A 34 -4.41 11.51 9.67
CA ASP A 34 -4.82 10.21 9.16
C ASP A 34 -3.87 9.12 9.70
N LYS A 35 -4.44 8.02 10.21
CA LYS A 35 -3.64 6.90 10.71
C LYS A 35 -3.26 6.02 9.53
N LEU A 36 -1.97 5.79 9.34
CA LEU A 36 -1.49 4.78 8.39
C LEU A 36 -1.96 3.39 8.85
N HIS A 37 -2.94 2.82 8.14
CA HIS A 37 -3.39 1.46 8.36
C HIS A 37 -2.58 0.53 7.45
N ILE A 38 -1.64 -0.21 8.04
CA ILE A 38 -0.95 -1.28 7.32
C ILE A 38 -1.96 -2.41 7.13
N VAL A 39 -2.21 -2.79 5.87
CA VAL A 39 -3.09 -3.92 5.55
C VAL A 39 -2.35 -5.21 5.90
N TYR A 40 -2.73 -5.83 7.00
CA TYR A 40 -2.25 -7.16 7.38
C TYR A 40 -3.24 -8.21 6.86
N GLY A 41 -2.76 -9.20 6.10
CA GLY A 41 -3.59 -10.32 5.63
C GLY A 41 -2.96 -11.12 4.48
N ASP A 42 -3.46 -12.34 4.29
CA ASP A 42 -3.04 -13.19 3.18
C ASP A 42 -3.60 -12.65 1.86
N LYS A 43 -2.73 -12.54 0.84
CA LYS A 43 -3.15 -12.14 -0.51
C LYS A 43 -4.01 -13.24 -1.13
N VAL A 44 -5.33 -13.12 -0.99
CA VAL A 44 -6.31 -14.01 -1.62
C VAL A 44 -6.20 -13.88 -3.14
N LYS A 45 -5.60 -14.89 -3.79
CA LYS A 45 -5.64 -15.01 -5.26
C LYS A 45 -6.95 -15.70 -5.65
N LYS A 46 -7.84 -14.97 -6.32
CA LYS A 46 -9.02 -15.57 -6.96
C LYS A 46 -8.53 -16.48 -8.08
N ILE A 47 -8.69 -17.79 -7.90
CA ILE A 47 -8.39 -18.81 -8.91
C ILE A 47 -9.69 -19.39 -9.44
N SER A 48 -9.70 -19.78 -10.71
CA SER A 48 -10.85 -20.45 -11.31
C SER A 48 -10.95 -21.90 -10.79
N GLY A 49 -12.17 -22.46 -10.75
CA GLY A 49 -12.39 -23.87 -10.41
C GLY A 49 -11.60 -24.82 -11.30
N LYS A 50 -11.38 -24.46 -12.58
CA LYS A 50 -10.54 -25.21 -13.52
C LYS A 50 -9.08 -25.25 -13.08
N GLU A 51 -8.54 -24.13 -12.61
CA GLU A 51 -7.16 -24.05 -12.10
C GLU A 51 -7.01 -24.80 -10.78
N MET A 52 -8.04 -24.78 -9.93
CA MET A 52 -8.06 -25.53 -8.68
C MET A 52 -8.03 -27.05 -8.92
N ALA A 53 -8.80 -27.54 -9.89
CA ALA A 53 -8.79 -28.94 -10.29
C ALA A 53 -7.43 -29.37 -10.87
N ALA A 54 -6.82 -28.54 -11.72
CA ALA A 54 -5.50 -28.80 -12.30
C ALA A 54 -4.38 -28.87 -11.24
N ARG A 55 -4.48 -28.11 -10.15
CA ARG A 55 -3.54 -28.21 -9.02
C ARG A 55 -3.70 -29.51 -8.23
N ARG A 56 -4.94 -29.99 -8.06
CA ARG A 56 -5.22 -31.26 -7.37
C ARG A 56 -4.65 -32.46 -8.13
N SER A 57 -4.82 -32.51 -9.45
CA SER A 57 -4.26 -33.60 -10.25
C SER A 57 -2.74 -33.64 -10.20
N LYS A 58 -2.09 -32.48 -10.29
CA LYS A 58 -0.62 -32.35 -10.24
C LYS A 58 -0.02 -32.76 -8.89
N LYS A 59 -0.76 -32.58 -7.78
CA LYS A 59 -0.33 -33.00 -6.44
C LYS A 59 -0.38 -34.53 -6.24
N ASN A 60 -1.28 -35.23 -6.91
CA ASN A 60 -1.43 -36.69 -6.80
C ASN A 60 -0.51 -37.49 -7.75
N SER A 61 0.31 -36.79 -8.54
CA SER A 61 1.21 -37.40 -9.55
C SER A 61 2.67 -37.49 -9.09
N ASN A 62 2.98 -37.03 -7.88
CA ASN A 62 4.26 -37.15 -7.17
C ASN A 62 4.04 -37.99 -5.91
#